data_AF-A0A5N7MW42-F1
#
_entry.id   AF-A0A5N7MW42-F1
#
_cell.length_a   1.000
_cell.length_b   1.000
_cell.length_c   1.000
_cell.angle_alpha   90.00
_cell.angle_beta   90.00
_cell.angle_gamma   90.00
#
_symmetry.space_group_name_H-M   'P 1'
#
loop_
_entity.id
_entity.type
_entity.pdbx_description
1 polymer ?
#
loop_
_entity_poly.entity_id
_entity_poly.type
_entity_poly.pdbx_seq_one_letter_code
_entity_poly.pdbx_strand_id
1 'polypeptide(L)' 'MADIQVRRLPVLTREKRLVGIISLGDLAVTDEARRAGEAVAGISQPGGQHSQTGGPRH' A
#
# COMPACT_ATOMS: atom_id res chain seq x y z
N MET A 1 5.52 -0.69 -4.83
CA MET A 1 4.80 -0.67 -3.54
C MET A 1 5.71 -1.11 -2.40
N ALA A 2 6.46 -2.21 -2.58
CA ALA A 2 7.45 -2.71 -1.62
C ALA A 2 8.57 -1.69 -1.29
N ASP A 3 9.14 -1.02 -2.29
CA ASP A 3 10.26 -0.07 -2.07
C ASP A 3 9.93 1.09 -1.14
N ILE A 4 8.65 1.50 -1.14
CA ILE A 4 8.11 2.56 -0.27
C ILE A 4 7.16 2.00 0.81
N GLN A 5 7.08 0.67 0.92
CA GLN A 5 6.26 -0.10 1.88
C GLN A 5 4.80 0.36 2.01
N VAL A 6 4.15 0.72 0.90
CA VAL A 6 2.73 1.12 0.89
C VAL A 6 1.82 -0.03 0.46
N ARG A 7 0.67 -0.15 1.14
CA ARG A 7 -0.34 -1.21 0.87
C ARG A 7 -1.47 -0.77 -0.07
N ARG A 8 -1.53 0.54 -0.37
CA ARG A 8 -2.57 1.17 -1.21
C ARG A 8 -1.96 2.29 -2.02
N LEU A 9 -2.43 2.48 -3.24
CA LEU A 9 -2.06 3.58 -4.11
C LEU A 9 -3.34 4.34 -4.54
N PRO A 10 -3.37 5.67 -4.45
CA PRO A 10 -4.45 6.46 -5.01
C PRO A 10 -4.36 6.45 -6.55
N VAL A 11 -5.52 6.34 -7.21
CA VAL A 11 -5.64 6.50 -8.66
C VAL A 11 -6.17 7.88 -8.93
N LEU A 12 -5.42 8.66 -9.70
CA LEU A 12 -5.73 10.04 -10.02
C LEU A 12 -6.00 10.21 -11.51
N THR A 13 -6.86 11.15 -11.88
CA THR A 13 -6.93 11.66 -13.26
C THR A 13 -5.67 12.45 -13.61
N ARG A 14 -5.52 12.83 -14.89
CA ARG A 14 -4.40 13.68 -15.34
C ARG A 14 -4.41 15.06 -14.65
N GLU A 15 -5.59 15.53 -14.27
CA GLU A 15 -5.84 16.76 -13.52
C GLU A 15 -5.67 16.56 -11.99
N LYS A 16 -5.06 15.45 -11.57
CA LYS A 16 -4.77 15.09 -10.16
C LYS A 16 -6.02 14.95 -9.29
N ARG A 17 -7.18 14.60 -9.87
CA ARG A 17 -8.42 14.33 -9.11
C ARG A 17 -8.47 12.87 -8.69
N LEU A 18 -8.76 12.58 -7.42
CA LEU A 18 -8.91 11.23 -6.91
C LEU A 18 -10.15 10.56 -7.50
N VAL A 19 -9.97 9.40 -8.15
CA VAL A 19 -11.05 8.60 -8.74
C VAL A 19 -11.16 7.20 -8.15
N GLY A 20 -10.18 6.77 -7.37
CA GLY A 20 -10.23 5.47 -6.72
C GLY A 20 -8.96 5.18 -5.93
N ILE A 21 -8.95 4.01 -5.29
CA ILE A 21 -7.81 3.48 -4.56
C ILE A 21 -7.63 2.03 -5.03
N ILE A 22 -6.40 1.64 -5.31
CA ILE A 22 -6.03 0.24 -5.52
C ILE A 22 -5.25 -0.26 -4.31
N SER A 23 -5.62 -1.43 -3.79
CA SER A 23 -4.92 -2.08 -2.69
C SER A 23 -4.17 -3.32 -3.15
N LEU A 24 -3.16 -3.70 -2.36
CA LEU A 24 -2.48 -4.98 -2.54
C LEU A 24 -3.44 -6.17 -2.39
N GLY A 25 -4.48 -6.04 -1.55
CA GLY A 25 -5.52 -7.05 -1.39
C GLY A 25 -6.34 -7.25 -2.66
N ASP A 26 -6.65 -6.16 -3.37
CA ASP A 26 -7.36 -6.23 -4.64
C ASP A 26 -6.52 -6.98 -5.70
N LEU A 27 -5.21 -6.69 -5.77
CA LEU A 27 -4.29 -7.41 -6.66
C LEU A 27 -4.22 -8.90 -6.32
N ALA A 28 -4.26 -9.25 -5.04
CA ALA A 28 -4.18 -10.64 -4.58
C ALA A 28 -5.38 -11.49 -4.97
N VAL A 29 -6.54 -10.87 -5.18
CA VAL A 29 -7.76 -11.55 -5.64
C VAL A 29 -7.77 -11.72 -7.16
N THR A 30 -7.07 -10.85 -7.89
CA THR A 30 -7.05 -10.85 -9.37
C THR A 30 -5.85 -11.56 -10.01
N ASP A 31 -4.75 -11.75 -9.29
CA ASP A 31 -3.49 -12.32 -9.81
C ASP A 31 -3.23 -13.73 -9.25
N GLU A 32 -2.38 -14.53 -9.90
CA GLU A 32 -1.98 -15.84 -9.38
C GLU A 32 -1.35 -15.67 -7.98
N ALA A 33 -1.84 -16.44 -6.99
CA ALA A 33 -1.51 -16.32 -5.57
C ALA A 33 -0.01 -16.17 -5.24
N ARG A 34 0.88 -16.71 -6.09
CA ARG A 34 2.33 -16.59 -5.96
C ARG A 34 2.83 -15.14 -6.07
N ARG A 35 2.33 -14.38 -7.04
CA ARG A 35 2.75 -12.97 -7.27
C ARG A 35 2.26 -12.05 -6.17
N ALA A 36 1.05 -12.30 -5.68
CA ALA A 36 0.50 -11.62 -4.53
C ALA A 36 1.36 -11.86 -3.27
N GLY A 37 1.79 -13.11 -3.05
CA GLY A 37 2.68 -13.47 -1.94
C GLY A 37 4.01 -12.74 -1.96
N GLU A 38 4.67 -12.68 -3.12
CA GLU A 38 5.93 -11.94 -3.31
C GLU A 38 5.76 -10.44 -3.01
N ALA A 39 4.67 -9.83 -3.48
CA ALA A 39 4.38 -8.42 -3.22
C ALA A 39 4.08 -8.14 -1.73
N VAL A 40 3.30 -9.00 -1.07
CA VAL A 40 3.06 -8.92 0.38
C VAL A 40 4.35 -9.08 1.17
N ALA A 41 5.22 -10.02 0.79
CA ALA A 41 6.50 -10.23 1.46
C ALA A 41 7.45 -9.03 1.33
N GLY A 42 7.49 -8.38 0.17
CA GLY A 42 8.26 -7.15 -0.03
C GLY A 42 7.73 -5.95 0.76
N ILE A 43 6.40 -5.83 0.91
CA ILE A 43 5.76 -4.71 1.63
C ILE A 43 5.76 -4.93 3.16
N SER A 44 5.83 -6.18 3.62
CA SER A 44 5.77 -6.54 5.04
C SER A 44 7.13 -6.55 5.73
N GLN A 45 8.19 -6.13 5.05
CA GLN A 45 9.48 -5.90 5.69
C GLN A 45 9.33 -4.86 6.83
N PRO A 46 10.05 -5.01 7.95
CA PRO A 46 10.02 -4.02 9.02
C PRO A 46 10.33 -2.63 8.45
N GLY A 47 9.44 -1.67 8.71
CA GLY A 47 9.68 -0.28 8.34
C GLY A 47 10.79 0.33 9.18
N GLY A 48 11.58 1.22 8.58
CA GLY A 48 12.43 2.14 9.35
C GLY A 48 11.57 3.04 10.27
N GLN A 49 12.21 3.78 11.19
CA GLN A 49 11.55 4.58 12.24
C GLN A 49 10.21 5.19 11.78
N HIS A 50 9.12 4.61 12.26
CA HIS A 50 7.78 5.04 11.90
C HIS A 50 7.54 6.40 12.57
N SER A 51 7.20 7.44 11.79
CA SER A 51 6.61 8.68 12.32
C SER A 51 5.15 8.44 12.72
N GLN A 52 4.90 7.47 13.59
CA GLN A 52 3.63 7.32 14.29
C GLN A 52 3.69 8.17 15.56
N THR A 53 3.79 9.49 15.40
CA THR A 53 3.41 10.40 16.48
C THR A 53 1.90 10.29 16.65
N GLY A 54 1.48 9.34 17.50
CA GLY A 54 0.18 9.40 18.13
C GLY A 54 0.14 10.69 18.96
N GLY A 55 -0.43 11.75 18.39
CA GLY A 55 -0.75 12.94 19.15
C GLY A 55 -1.67 12.54 20.32
N PRO A 56 -1.48 13.10 21.53
CA PRO A 56 -2.29 12.75 22.67
C PRO A 56 -3.75 13.08 22.36
N ARG A 57 -4.62 12.12 22.62
CA ARG A 57 -6.08 12.31 22.57
C ARG A 57 -6.44 13.13 23.80
N HIS A 58 -6.76 14.40 23.61
CA HIS A 58 -7.46 15.24 24.58
C HIS A 58 -8.55 16.02 23.86
#